data_AF-A0A3L9YNJ4-F1
#
_entry.id   AF-A0A3L9YNJ4-F1
#
_cell.length_a   1.000
_cell.length_b   1.000
_cell.length_c   1.000
_cell.angle_alpha   90.00
_cell.angle_beta   90.00
_cell.angle_gamma   90.00
#
_symmetry.space_group_name_H-M   'P 1'
#
loop_
_entity.id
_entity.type
_entity.pdbx_description
1 polymer ?
#
loop_
_entity_poly.entity_id
_entity_poly.type
_entity_poly.pdbx_seq_one_letter_code
_entity_poly.pdbx_strand_id
1 'polypeptide(L)'
;MTQPAAPSATDVATTDTPSVTPPAPPHAVARLRAERLARSAKPFLARGGPKGERCAGCRLVPSHCICALRPVRPTRAGMCLLMADIEPLKPSNTGWLIADVVADTYAFGWARTEVHPDLLALLADPQWQPYVVFPGEFVAPERVVTQVAQAEGKRPLFVLLDATWPEARKMFRKSPYLNHLPVLSLQPEQLSRYHLRRSTRMDHFCTSEVGALCLELAGELQAAQALEAYLDVFTHHYLQAKHQLPVAADDATHLRLRGVTETHEAAPEPPRGRCVPLPR
;
A
#
# COMPACT_ATOMS: atom_id res chain seq x y z
N MET A 1 -16.37 -20.67 -75.69
CA MET A 1 -15.32 -21.26 -74.83
C MET A 1 -15.01 -20.25 -73.74
N THR A 2 -15.50 -20.53 -72.54
CA THR A 2 -15.73 -19.58 -71.46
C THR A 2 -14.62 -19.71 -70.42
N GLN A 3 -14.00 -18.60 -70.02
CA GLN A 3 -12.99 -18.54 -68.95
C GLN A 3 -13.61 -18.88 -67.57
N PRO A 4 -12.88 -19.50 -66.64
CA PRO A 4 -13.32 -19.62 -65.25
C PRO A 4 -12.93 -18.38 -64.44
N ALA A 5 -13.86 -17.92 -63.60
CA ALA A 5 -13.70 -16.81 -62.69
C ALA A 5 -12.84 -17.17 -61.47
N ALA A 6 -12.03 -16.22 -60.99
CA ALA A 6 -11.25 -16.31 -59.76
C ALA A 6 -12.15 -16.12 -58.51
N PRO A 7 -11.84 -16.80 -57.38
CA PRO A 7 -12.61 -16.62 -56.16
C PRO A 7 -12.21 -15.35 -55.41
N SER A 8 -13.22 -14.72 -54.83
CA SER A 8 -13.25 -13.50 -54.03
C SER A 8 -12.42 -13.60 -52.75
N ALA A 9 -11.69 -12.53 -52.44
CA ALA A 9 -10.97 -12.37 -51.18
C ALA A 9 -11.96 -12.24 -50.01
N THR A 10 -11.91 -13.20 -49.09
CA THR A 10 -12.56 -13.18 -47.78
C THR A 10 -11.89 -12.17 -46.85
N ASP A 11 -12.71 -11.35 -46.20
CA ASP A 11 -12.38 -10.47 -45.08
C ASP A 11 -11.58 -11.21 -43.99
N VAL A 12 -10.33 -10.80 -43.79
CA VAL A 12 -9.57 -11.15 -42.60
C VAL A 12 -9.94 -10.16 -41.52
N ALA A 13 -10.78 -10.60 -40.59
CA ALA A 13 -11.07 -9.87 -39.37
C ALA A 13 -9.76 -9.58 -38.61
N THR A 14 -9.36 -8.31 -38.58
CA THR A 14 -8.33 -7.79 -37.69
C THR A 14 -8.77 -8.05 -36.26
N THR A 15 -8.14 -9.03 -35.60
CA THR A 15 -8.26 -9.23 -34.17
C THR A 15 -7.66 -8.02 -33.47
N ASP A 16 -8.54 -7.21 -32.87
CA ASP A 16 -8.18 -6.12 -31.98
C ASP A 16 -7.28 -6.67 -30.88
N THR A 17 -5.99 -6.34 -30.97
CA THR A 17 -5.02 -6.64 -29.93
C THR A 17 -5.25 -5.58 -28.85
N PRO A 18 -5.62 -5.94 -27.61
CA PRO A 18 -5.87 -4.96 -26.57
C PRO A 18 -4.60 -4.13 -26.38
N SER A 19 -4.72 -2.82 -26.58
CA SER A 19 -3.64 -1.86 -26.40
C SER A 19 -3.12 -1.93 -24.97
N VAL A 20 -1.93 -2.52 -24.79
CA VAL A 20 -1.26 -2.60 -23.49
C VAL A 20 -0.74 -1.21 -23.16
N THR A 21 -1.43 -0.51 -22.26
CA THR A 21 -0.90 0.69 -21.60
C THR A 21 0.47 0.37 -21.01
N PRO A 22 1.52 1.17 -21.25
CA PRO A 22 2.84 0.92 -20.68
C PRO A 22 2.74 0.86 -19.14
N PRO A 23 3.45 -0.07 -18.49
CA PRO A 23 3.35 -0.23 -17.05
C PRO A 23 3.83 1.04 -16.34
N ALA A 24 3.04 1.50 -15.36
CA ALA A 24 3.43 2.60 -14.49
C ALA A 24 4.82 2.36 -13.87
N PRO A 25 5.61 3.41 -13.59
CA PRO A 25 6.91 3.25 -12.96
C PRO A 25 6.78 2.50 -11.62
N PRO A 26 7.75 1.65 -11.25
CA PRO A 26 7.67 0.85 -10.04
C PRO A 26 7.62 1.76 -8.80
N HIS A 27 6.68 1.50 -7.88
CA HIS A 27 6.57 2.21 -6.60
C HIS A 27 7.79 1.95 -5.69
N ALA A 28 7.89 2.67 -4.56
CA ALA A 28 9.09 2.64 -3.72
C ALA A 28 9.51 1.25 -3.22
N VAL A 29 8.58 0.42 -2.75
CA VAL A 29 8.89 -0.95 -2.29
C VAL A 29 9.42 -1.84 -3.43
N ALA A 30 8.89 -1.70 -4.65
CA ALA A 30 9.36 -2.44 -5.81
C ALA A 30 10.79 -2.05 -6.20
N ARG A 31 11.13 -0.76 -6.11
CA ARG A 31 12.50 -0.25 -6.31
C ARG A 31 13.45 -0.80 -5.26
N LEU A 32 13.10 -0.69 -3.97
CA LEU A 32 13.91 -1.21 -2.87
C LEU A 32 14.15 -2.73 -3.02
N ARG A 33 13.12 -3.48 -3.44
CA ARG A 33 13.26 -4.90 -3.75
C ARG A 33 14.26 -5.15 -4.87
N ALA A 34 14.17 -4.39 -5.97
CA ALA A 34 15.08 -4.53 -7.11
C ALA A 34 16.54 -4.25 -6.70
N GLU A 35 16.78 -3.18 -5.94
CA GLU A 35 18.09 -2.85 -5.37
C GLU A 35 18.62 -3.95 -4.44
N ARG A 36 17.74 -4.55 -3.62
CA ARG A 36 18.12 -5.63 -2.71
C ARG A 36 18.48 -6.92 -3.46
N LEU A 37 17.79 -7.22 -4.56
CA LEU A 37 18.12 -8.34 -5.43
C LEU A 37 19.44 -8.12 -6.17
N ALA A 38 19.68 -6.91 -6.68
CA ALA A 38 20.91 -6.55 -7.38
C ALA A 38 22.16 -6.72 -6.49
N ARG A 39 22.01 -6.51 -5.17
CA ARG A 39 23.05 -6.74 -4.17
C ARG A 39 23.24 -8.21 -3.78
N SER A 40 22.35 -9.11 -4.20
CA SER A 40 22.36 -10.51 -3.78
C SER A 40 23.07 -11.41 -4.78
N ALA A 41 24.18 -12.04 -4.38
CA ALA A 41 24.82 -13.09 -5.19
C ALA A 41 24.08 -14.44 -5.15
N LYS A 42 23.16 -14.64 -4.19
CA LYS A 42 22.38 -15.88 -4.03
C LYS A 42 20.88 -15.63 -4.27
N PRO A 43 20.17 -16.53 -4.98
CA PRO A 43 18.72 -16.44 -5.12
C PRO A 43 18.01 -16.47 -3.76
N PHE A 44 17.08 -15.56 -3.55
CA PHE A 44 16.21 -15.61 -2.37
C PHE A 44 15.14 -16.68 -2.57
N LEU A 45 15.17 -17.71 -1.72
CA LEU A 45 14.15 -18.74 -1.67
C LEU A 45 13.15 -18.40 -0.56
N ALA A 46 11.98 -17.89 -0.96
CA ALA A 46 10.89 -17.64 -0.03
C ALA A 46 10.45 -18.98 0.61
N ARG A 47 10.28 -18.99 1.95
CA ARG A 47 9.77 -20.16 2.68
C ARG A 47 8.25 -20.06 2.79
N GLY A 48 7.56 -21.11 2.35
CA GLY A 48 6.09 -21.19 2.40
C GLY A 48 5.39 -20.36 1.31
N GLY A 49 4.13 -20.73 1.04
CA GLY A 49 3.29 -20.10 0.01
C GLY A 49 3.45 -20.69 -1.40
N PRO A 50 2.69 -20.18 -2.39
CA PRO A 50 2.73 -20.67 -3.77
C PRO A 50 4.14 -20.59 -4.37
N LYS A 51 4.58 -21.66 -5.03
CA LYS A 51 5.88 -21.69 -5.75
C LYS A 51 5.72 -21.15 -7.17
N GLY A 52 6.81 -20.68 -7.76
CA GLY A 52 6.87 -20.26 -9.16
C GLY A 52 7.02 -18.75 -9.36
N GLU A 53 6.83 -18.33 -10.62
CA GLU A 53 6.86 -16.93 -11.03
C GLU A 53 5.79 -16.12 -10.29
N ARG A 54 6.11 -14.85 -10.05
CA ARG A 54 5.23 -13.91 -9.36
C ARG A 54 5.09 -12.66 -10.19
N CYS A 55 3.88 -12.13 -10.23
CA CYS A 55 3.59 -10.85 -10.84
C CYS A 55 4.56 -9.78 -10.32
N ALA A 56 5.20 -9.05 -11.24
CA ALA A 56 6.08 -7.94 -10.89
C ALA A 56 5.33 -6.80 -10.19
N GLY A 57 4.03 -6.66 -10.48
CA GLY A 57 3.14 -5.65 -9.91
C GLY A 57 2.68 -5.99 -8.49
N CYS A 58 1.98 -7.10 -8.27
CA CYS A 58 1.33 -7.40 -6.97
C CYS A 58 1.94 -8.57 -6.19
N ARG A 59 3.00 -9.21 -6.71
CA ARG A 59 3.72 -10.33 -6.06
C ARG A 59 2.93 -11.64 -5.86
N LEU A 60 1.66 -11.68 -6.24
CA LEU A 60 0.87 -12.91 -6.36
C LEU A 60 1.30 -13.72 -7.59
N VAL A 61 0.88 -14.98 -7.66
CA VAL A 61 1.06 -15.80 -8.88
C VAL A 61 0.23 -15.20 -10.02
N PRO A 62 0.67 -15.28 -11.29
CA PRO A 62 -0.02 -14.61 -12.41
C PRO A 62 -1.53 -14.90 -12.51
N SER A 63 -1.95 -16.16 -12.26
CA SER A 63 -3.36 -16.57 -12.29
C SER A 63 -4.24 -15.93 -11.20
N HIS A 64 -3.63 -15.31 -10.19
CA HIS A 64 -4.32 -14.69 -9.06
C HIS A 64 -3.96 -13.20 -8.95
N CYS A 65 -3.49 -12.59 -10.03
CA CYS A 65 -3.06 -11.19 -10.05
C CYS A 65 -4.20 -10.23 -9.65
N ILE A 66 -3.87 -9.20 -8.86
CA ILE A 66 -4.80 -8.15 -8.42
C ILE A 66 -4.44 -6.76 -8.96
N CYS A 67 -3.48 -6.65 -9.88
CA CYS A 67 -2.98 -5.35 -10.34
C CYS A 67 -4.06 -4.49 -11.00
N ALA A 68 -5.05 -5.12 -11.64
CA ALA A 68 -6.20 -4.42 -12.23
C ALA A 68 -7.17 -3.85 -11.18
N LEU A 69 -7.05 -4.27 -9.92
CA LEU A 69 -7.92 -3.87 -8.81
C LEU A 69 -7.29 -2.80 -7.91
N ARG A 70 -6.11 -2.29 -8.27
CA ARG A 70 -5.37 -1.32 -7.45
C ARG A 70 -6.21 -0.05 -7.21
N PRO A 71 -6.53 0.30 -5.96
CA PRO A 71 -7.23 1.54 -5.70
C PRO A 71 -6.22 2.69 -5.76
N VAL A 72 -6.54 3.72 -6.54
CA VAL A 72 -5.77 4.98 -6.53
C VAL A 72 -6.59 6.00 -5.76
N ARG A 73 -6.08 6.44 -4.60
CA ARG A 73 -6.71 7.48 -3.78
C ARG A 73 -5.71 8.60 -3.49
N PRO A 74 -6.08 9.87 -3.71
CA PRO A 74 -5.21 10.97 -3.31
C PRO A 74 -5.10 10.97 -1.78
N THR A 75 -3.89 11.12 -1.27
CA THR A 75 -3.61 11.26 0.16
C THR A 75 -2.76 12.49 0.41
N ARG A 76 -3.05 13.23 1.48
CA ARG A 76 -2.14 14.21 2.06
C ARG A 76 -1.12 13.54 2.97
N ALA A 77 -1.47 12.45 3.65
CA ALA A 77 -0.48 11.69 4.42
C ALA A 77 0.53 10.98 3.51
N GLY A 78 1.79 10.93 3.95
CA GLY A 78 2.85 10.12 3.36
C GLY A 78 3.22 8.93 4.24
N MET A 79 3.85 7.92 3.63
CA MET A 79 4.30 6.70 4.30
C MET A 79 5.80 6.48 4.08
N CYS A 80 6.56 6.24 5.14
CA CYS A 80 7.98 5.89 5.08
C CYS A 80 8.16 4.47 5.64
N LEU A 81 8.37 3.51 4.75
CA LEU A 81 8.61 2.11 5.10
C LEU A 81 10.11 1.88 5.31
N LEU A 82 10.51 1.71 6.56
CA LEU A 82 11.86 1.30 6.91
C LEU A 82 11.86 -0.22 7.05
N MET A 83 12.42 -0.92 6.07
CA MET A 83 12.24 -2.37 5.90
C MET A 83 13.49 -3.14 6.31
N ALA A 84 13.33 -4.24 7.06
CA ALA A 84 14.43 -5.15 7.35
C ALA A 84 14.99 -5.81 6.07
N ASP A 85 16.24 -6.28 6.12
CA ASP A 85 17.04 -6.68 4.93
C ASP A 85 16.29 -7.60 3.94
N ILE A 86 15.62 -8.63 4.44
CA ILE A 86 14.91 -9.61 3.60
C ILE A 86 13.42 -9.29 3.41
N GLU A 87 12.91 -8.28 4.12
CA GLU A 87 11.49 -7.95 4.14
C GLU A 87 10.94 -7.60 2.73
N PRO A 88 11.61 -6.75 1.90
CA PRO A 88 11.16 -6.45 0.55
C PRO A 88 11.11 -7.66 -0.39
N LEU A 89 11.81 -8.75 -0.04
CA LEU A 89 11.85 -9.97 -0.85
C LEU A 89 10.67 -10.90 -0.57
N LYS A 90 10.01 -10.76 0.59
CA LYS A 90 8.92 -11.63 1.02
C LYS A 90 7.69 -11.42 0.13
N PRO A 91 7.12 -12.50 -0.45
CA PRO A 91 5.91 -12.37 -1.26
C PRO A 91 4.66 -11.94 -0.50
N SER A 92 4.66 -12.13 0.82
CA SER A 92 3.58 -11.74 1.73
C SER A 92 3.80 -10.37 2.37
N ASN A 93 4.79 -9.59 1.92
CA ASN A 93 5.03 -8.27 2.46
C ASN A 93 3.84 -7.36 2.12
N THR A 94 3.12 -6.90 3.14
CA THR A 94 1.94 -6.05 2.95
C THR A 94 2.26 -4.56 2.89
N GLY A 95 3.50 -4.15 3.19
CA GLY A 95 4.01 -2.81 2.89
C GLY A 95 3.95 -2.48 1.39
N TRP A 96 4.00 -3.51 0.54
CA TRP A 96 3.74 -3.40 -0.90
C TRP A 96 2.37 -2.80 -1.22
N LEU A 97 1.33 -3.18 -0.47
CA LEU A 97 -0.03 -2.68 -0.69
C LEU A 97 -0.14 -1.20 -0.32
N ILE A 98 0.57 -0.75 0.72
CA ILE A 98 0.66 0.67 1.05
C ILE A 98 1.20 1.46 -0.13
N ALA A 99 2.27 0.98 -0.77
CA ALA A 99 2.89 1.64 -1.91
C ALA A 99 2.05 1.60 -3.20
N ASP A 100 1.08 0.68 -3.30
CA ASP A 100 0.09 0.66 -4.37
C ASP A 100 -1.01 1.73 -4.16
N VAL A 101 -1.38 2.03 -2.91
CA VAL A 101 -2.52 2.91 -2.57
C VAL A 101 -2.09 4.35 -2.27
N VAL A 102 -0.98 4.53 -1.56
CA VAL A 102 -0.48 5.83 -1.08
C VAL A 102 0.64 6.31 -2.01
N ALA A 103 0.36 7.34 -2.80
CA ALA A 103 1.30 7.85 -3.80
C ALA A 103 2.63 8.31 -3.18
N ASP A 104 2.56 9.07 -2.09
CA ASP A 104 3.74 9.52 -1.32
C ASP A 104 4.24 8.44 -0.37
N THR A 105 4.59 7.27 -0.94
CA THR A 105 5.26 6.19 -0.22
C THR A 105 6.75 6.18 -0.55
N TYR A 106 7.56 6.15 0.50
CA TYR A 106 9.01 6.03 0.49
C TYR A 106 9.40 4.72 1.14
N ALA A 107 10.45 4.06 0.66
CA ALA A 107 10.90 2.78 1.21
C ALA A 107 12.42 2.75 1.26
N PHE A 108 12.97 2.39 2.42
CA PHE A 108 14.40 2.32 2.65
C PHE A 108 14.77 1.00 3.34
N GLY A 109 15.90 0.41 2.94
CA GLY A 109 16.47 -0.73 3.65
C GLY A 109 17.08 -0.28 4.98
N TRP A 110 16.79 -1.01 6.04
CA TRP A 110 17.39 -0.77 7.35
C TRP A 110 18.71 -1.52 7.51
N ALA A 111 19.75 -0.81 7.95
CA ALA A 111 20.99 -1.40 8.44
C ALA A 111 21.33 -0.84 9.83
N ARG A 112 22.01 -1.65 10.64
CA ARG A 112 22.39 -1.25 12.01
C ARG A 112 23.46 -0.15 12.03
N THR A 113 24.34 -0.15 11.03
CA THR A 113 25.58 0.64 11.01
C THR A 113 25.54 1.78 10.01
N GLU A 114 24.59 1.76 9.09
CA GLU A 114 24.51 2.70 7.98
C GLU A 114 23.06 3.15 7.82
N VAL A 115 22.89 4.44 7.52
CA VAL A 115 21.58 5.06 7.31
C VAL A 115 21.56 5.63 5.90
N HIS A 116 20.48 5.36 5.16
CA HIS A 116 20.33 5.89 3.82
C HIS A 116 20.27 7.43 3.85
N PRO A 117 21.06 8.16 3.07
CA PRO A 117 21.07 9.63 3.11
C PRO A 117 19.70 10.23 2.76
N ASP A 118 19.02 9.67 1.76
CA ASP A 118 17.68 10.15 1.37
C ASP A 118 16.60 9.92 2.44
N LEU A 119 16.80 8.96 3.36
CA LEU A 119 15.92 8.81 4.52
C LEU A 119 16.08 10.02 5.45
N LEU A 120 17.32 10.44 5.72
CA LEU A 120 17.57 11.61 6.56
C LEU A 120 17.04 12.88 5.90
N ALA A 121 17.21 13.02 4.57
CA ALA A 121 16.67 14.13 3.81
C ALA A 121 15.13 14.17 3.89
N LEU A 122 14.45 13.03 3.71
CA LEU A 122 13.00 12.93 3.84
C LEU A 122 12.51 13.32 5.23
N LEU A 123 13.17 12.85 6.29
CA LEU A 123 12.79 13.15 7.67
C LEU A 123 13.02 14.62 8.05
N ALA A 124 13.97 15.29 7.38
CA ALA A 124 14.29 16.70 7.60
C ALA A 124 13.47 17.66 6.70
N ASP A 125 12.77 17.15 5.69
CA ASP A 125 12.02 17.97 4.75
C ASP A 125 10.89 18.74 5.48
N PRO A 126 10.86 20.09 5.37
CA PRO A 126 9.90 20.92 6.08
C PRO A 126 8.45 20.67 5.72
N GLN A 127 8.15 20.05 4.56
CA GLN A 127 6.79 19.70 4.19
C GLN A 127 6.20 18.58 5.07
N TRP A 128 7.05 17.76 5.68
CA TRP A 128 6.64 16.58 6.43
C TRP A 128 6.63 16.83 7.94
N GLN A 129 5.68 16.17 8.60
CA GLN A 129 5.62 16.01 10.05
C GLN A 129 5.78 14.52 10.36
N PRO A 130 7.03 14.06 10.57
CA PRO A 130 7.31 12.65 10.79
C PRO A 130 6.83 12.13 12.16
N TYR A 131 6.17 10.98 12.14
CA TYR A 131 5.77 10.20 13.32
C TYR A 131 6.31 8.79 13.20
N VAL A 132 7.00 8.29 14.24
CA VAL A 132 7.39 6.89 14.29
C VAL A 132 6.26 6.08 14.87
N VAL A 133 5.71 5.14 14.12
CA VAL A 133 4.57 4.34 14.57
C VAL A 133 5.09 3.14 15.36
N PHE A 134 4.88 3.15 16.67
CA PHE A 134 5.39 2.12 17.57
C PHE A 134 4.60 2.09 18.89
N PRO A 135 4.49 0.94 19.59
CA PRO A 135 3.77 0.90 20.86
C PRO A 135 4.44 1.78 21.93
N GLY A 136 3.63 2.61 22.58
CA GLY A 136 4.07 3.59 23.57
C GLY A 136 4.71 2.99 24.82
N GLU A 137 4.40 1.73 25.15
CA GLU A 137 4.95 1.01 26.30
C GLU A 137 6.48 0.81 26.24
N PHE A 138 7.09 0.98 25.06
CA PHE A 138 8.54 0.83 24.87
C PHE A 138 9.32 2.16 24.90
N VAL A 139 8.65 3.29 25.18
CA VAL A 139 9.25 4.62 25.07
C VAL A 139 8.89 5.51 26.27
N ALA A 140 9.67 6.56 26.48
CA ALA A 140 9.42 7.54 27.53
C ALA A 140 8.08 8.26 27.26
N PRO A 141 7.23 8.49 28.27
CA PRO A 141 5.87 9.02 28.10
C PRO A 141 5.81 10.34 27.32
N GLU A 142 6.83 11.19 27.44
CA GLU A 142 6.88 12.52 26.82
C GLU A 142 7.03 12.45 25.29
N ARG A 143 7.49 11.31 24.76
CA ARG A 143 7.57 11.06 23.32
C ARG A 143 6.28 10.50 22.73
N VAL A 144 5.39 9.96 23.57
CA VAL A 144 4.19 9.26 23.11
C VAL A 144 3.11 10.26 22.71
N VAL A 145 2.61 10.10 21.49
CA VAL A 145 1.41 10.78 21.02
C VAL A 145 0.39 9.74 20.56
N THR A 146 -0.89 10.07 20.66
CA THR A 146 -2.00 9.16 20.31
C THR A 146 -2.88 9.73 19.19
N GLN A 147 -2.64 10.98 18.81
CA GLN A 147 -3.34 11.72 17.77
C GLN A 147 -2.32 12.36 16.83
N VAL A 148 -2.75 12.59 15.60
CA VAL A 148 -1.95 13.31 14.61
C VAL A 148 -2.29 14.80 14.76
N ALA A 149 -1.34 15.57 15.27
CA ALA A 149 -1.53 17.00 15.43
C ALA A 149 -1.54 17.68 14.06
N GLN A 150 -2.48 18.60 13.85
CA GLN A 150 -2.44 19.46 12.66
C GLN A 150 -1.38 20.54 12.86
N ALA A 151 -0.31 20.48 12.08
CA ALA A 151 0.68 21.54 11.99
C ALA A 151 0.49 22.32 10.68
N GLU A 152 0.43 23.64 10.77
CA GLU A 152 0.26 24.52 9.61
C GLU A 152 1.39 24.30 8.59
N GLY A 153 1.02 24.18 7.32
CA GLY A 153 1.97 23.97 6.21
C GLY A 153 2.63 22.59 6.16
N LYS A 154 2.30 21.67 7.07
CA LYS A 154 2.90 20.32 7.12
C LYS A 154 1.90 19.22 6.84
N ARG A 155 2.41 18.10 6.34
CA ARG A 155 1.69 16.87 6.03
C ARG A 155 2.21 15.74 6.94
N PRO A 156 1.35 14.87 7.51
CA PRO A 156 1.82 13.73 8.30
C PRO A 156 2.68 12.79 7.45
N LEU A 157 3.81 12.34 8.00
CA LEU A 157 4.63 11.28 7.42
C LEU A 157 4.76 10.15 8.44
N PHE A 158 4.18 8.98 8.16
CA PHE A 158 4.24 7.84 9.08
C PHE A 158 5.43 6.95 8.78
N VAL A 159 6.36 6.86 9.73
CA VAL A 159 7.52 5.95 9.65
C VAL A 159 7.12 4.60 10.23
N LEU A 160 6.95 3.61 9.35
CA LEU A 160 6.59 2.24 9.70
C LEU A 160 7.84 1.34 9.68
N LEU A 161 8.05 0.58 10.74
CA LEU A 161 9.13 -0.41 10.82
C LEU A 161 8.63 -1.75 10.28
N ASP A 162 8.92 -2.02 9.02
CA ASP A 162 8.45 -3.23 8.34
C ASP A 162 9.43 -4.38 8.54
N ALA A 163 9.11 -5.23 9.51
CA ALA A 163 9.89 -6.40 9.86
C ALA A 163 9.06 -7.37 10.73
N THR A 164 9.65 -8.51 11.09
CA THR A 164 9.11 -9.33 12.19
C THR A 164 9.13 -8.54 13.49
N TRP A 165 8.23 -8.84 14.44
CA TRP A 165 8.14 -8.08 15.70
C TRP A 165 9.46 -7.96 16.49
N PRO A 166 10.25 -9.04 16.71
CA PRO A 166 11.55 -8.92 17.36
C PRO A 166 12.53 -8.02 16.60
N GLU A 167 12.47 -8.06 15.27
CA GLU A 167 13.33 -7.26 14.40
C GLU A 167 12.90 -5.79 14.37
N ALA A 168 11.60 -5.48 14.32
CA ALA A 168 11.07 -4.12 14.43
C ALA A 168 11.48 -3.48 15.77
N ARG A 169 11.40 -4.21 16.89
CA ARG A 169 11.92 -3.74 18.20
C ARG A 169 13.41 -3.45 18.17
N LYS A 170 14.19 -4.29 17.48
CA LYS A 170 15.63 -4.07 17.29
C LYS A 170 15.88 -2.83 16.43
N MET A 171 15.17 -2.67 15.32
CA MET A 171 15.25 -1.51 14.41
C MET A 171 14.98 -0.23 15.19
N PHE A 172 13.85 -0.17 15.90
CA PHE A 172 13.47 0.97 16.74
C PHE A 172 14.60 1.37 17.70
N ARG A 173 15.10 0.41 18.50
CA ARG A 173 16.19 0.65 19.47
C ARG A 173 17.52 1.02 18.83
N LYS A 174 17.77 0.61 17.59
CA LYS A 174 19.05 0.77 16.89
C LYS A 174 19.00 1.82 15.78
N SER A 175 17.97 2.67 15.78
CA SER A 175 17.82 3.80 14.87
C SER A 175 17.82 5.12 15.64
N PRO A 176 18.98 5.59 16.14
CA PRO A 176 19.05 6.80 16.96
C PRO A 176 18.58 8.06 16.24
N TYR A 177 18.64 8.08 14.90
CA TYR A 177 18.08 9.16 14.07
C TYR A 177 16.55 9.30 14.20
N LEU A 178 15.84 8.32 14.77
CA LEU A 178 14.40 8.40 15.04
C LEU A 178 14.10 8.90 16.47
N ASN A 179 15.12 9.10 17.33
CA ASN A 179 14.90 9.39 18.75
C ASN A 179 14.27 10.76 19.04
N HIS A 180 14.46 11.72 18.13
CA HIS A 180 13.90 13.06 18.27
C HIS A 180 12.45 13.15 17.77
N LEU A 181 11.94 12.10 17.13
CA LEU A 181 10.60 12.07 16.55
C LEU A 181 9.54 11.69 17.60
N PRO A 182 8.32 12.25 17.50
CA PRO A 182 7.18 11.77 18.27
C PRO A 182 6.85 10.33 17.88
N VAL A 183 6.44 9.55 18.88
CA VAL A 183 6.08 8.15 18.72
C VAL A 183 4.56 8.05 18.75
N LEU A 184 3.97 7.74 17.59
CA LEU A 184 2.53 7.55 17.46
C LEU A 184 2.17 6.14 17.92
N SER A 185 1.52 6.05 19.07
CA SER A 185 1.03 4.79 19.64
C SER A 185 -0.46 4.61 19.36
N LEU A 186 -0.80 3.58 18.59
CA LEU A 186 -2.18 3.18 18.33
C LEU A 186 -2.83 2.68 19.64
N GLN A 187 -3.99 3.24 19.99
CA GLN A 187 -4.66 2.97 21.26
C GLN A 187 -5.46 1.66 21.23
N PRO A 188 -5.57 0.92 22.35
CA PRO A 188 -6.35 -0.32 22.43
C PRO A 188 -7.77 -0.21 21.89
N GLU A 189 -8.45 0.92 22.09
CA GLU A 189 -9.80 1.16 21.60
C GLU A 189 -9.86 1.24 20.07
N GLN A 190 -8.83 1.84 19.45
CA GLN A 190 -8.71 1.91 17.99
C GLN A 190 -8.46 0.51 17.42
N LEU A 191 -7.55 -0.24 18.04
CA LEU A 191 -7.25 -1.62 17.66
C LEU A 191 -8.48 -2.51 17.81
N SER A 192 -9.22 -2.38 18.92
CA SER A 192 -10.47 -3.12 19.18
C SER A 192 -11.55 -2.80 18.14
N ARG A 193 -11.81 -1.52 17.85
CA ARG A 193 -12.75 -1.14 16.78
C ARG A 193 -12.34 -1.71 15.44
N TYR A 194 -11.05 -1.67 15.11
CA TYR A 194 -10.53 -2.25 13.88
C TYR A 194 -10.72 -3.77 13.82
N HIS A 195 -10.42 -4.50 14.90
CA HIS A 195 -10.65 -5.95 14.99
C HIS A 195 -12.14 -6.30 14.86
N LEU A 196 -13.03 -5.53 15.49
CA LEU A 196 -14.48 -5.71 15.34
C LEU A 196 -14.93 -5.59 13.88
N ARG A 197 -14.32 -4.68 13.10
CA ARG A 197 -14.57 -4.58 11.65
C ARG A 197 -14.02 -5.79 10.87
N ARG A 198 -12.91 -6.40 11.33
CA ARG A 198 -12.23 -7.50 10.63
C ARG A 198 -12.71 -8.91 10.98
N SER A 199 -13.43 -9.09 12.10
CA SER A 199 -14.12 -10.30 12.59
C SER A 199 -13.37 -11.65 12.60
N THR A 200 -12.12 -11.75 12.11
CA THR A 200 -11.49 -13.05 11.76
C THR A 200 -10.02 -13.24 12.16
N ARG A 201 -9.31 -12.25 12.73
CA ARG A 201 -7.91 -12.42 13.17
C ARG A 201 -7.61 -11.74 14.51
N MET A 202 -7.03 -12.51 15.44
CA MET A 202 -6.68 -12.14 16.82
C MET A 202 -5.17 -11.86 17.02
N ASP A 203 -4.39 -11.79 15.94
CA ASP A 203 -2.93 -11.62 16.00
C ASP A 203 -2.50 -10.14 15.95
N HIS A 204 -1.17 -9.92 16.05
CA HIS A 204 -0.52 -8.64 15.74
C HIS A 204 -0.89 -8.14 14.32
N PHE A 205 -1.10 -6.83 14.19
CA PHE A 205 -1.35 -6.16 12.91
C PHE A 205 -0.18 -6.32 11.94
N CYS A 206 -0.49 -6.58 10.67
CA CYS A 206 0.50 -6.48 9.60
C CYS A 206 0.72 -5.01 9.19
N THR A 207 1.80 -4.76 8.45
CA THR A 207 2.23 -3.40 8.06
C THR A 207 1.12 -2.61 7.36
N SER A 208 0.38 -3.23 6.43
CA SER A 208 -0.75 -2.58 5.75
C SER A 208 -1.91 -2.20 6.68
N GLU A 209 -2.18 -2.97 7.74
CA GLU A 209 -3.24 -2.64 8.70
C GLU A 209 -2.83 -1.46 9.57
N VAL A 210 -1.56 -1.43 9.99
CA VAL A 210 -0.97 -0.27 10.68
C VAL A 210 -1.05 0.97 9.79
N GLY A 211 -0.74 0.85 8.50
CA GLY A 211 -0.88 1.93 7.53
C GLY A 211 -2.32 2.46 7.42
N ALA A 212 -3.32 1.56 7.36
CA ALA A 212 -4.73 1.96 7.32
C ALA A 212 -5.16 2.71 8.58
N LEU A 213 -4.74 2.23 9.77
CA LEU A 213 -5.00 2.91 11.04
C LEU A 213 -4.36 4.31 11.10
N CYS A 214 -3.17 4.48 10.53
CA CYS A 214 -2.51 5.78 10.43
C CYS A 214 -3.26 6.74 9.50
N LEU A 215 -3.78 6.24 8.38
CA LEU A 215 -4.63 7.02 7.48
C LEU A 215 -5.94 7.44 8.17
N GLU A 216 -6.59 6.53 8.90
CA GLU A 216 -7.79 6.85 9.69
C GLU A 216 -7.50 7.95 10.73
N LEU A 217 -6.37 7.85 11.43
CA LEU A 217 -5.89 8.85 12.38
C LEU A 217 -5.57 10.21 11.74
N ALA A 218 -5.15 10.23 10.48
CA ALA A 218 -4.91 11.45 9.71
C ALA A 218 -6.20 12.05 9.12
N GLY A 219 -7.36 11.42 9.33
CA GLY A 219 -8.64 11.83 8.72
C GLY A 219 -8.80 11.37 7.26
N GLU A 220 -7.92 10.50 6.77
CA GLU A 220 -7.89 9.97 5.39
C GLU A 220 -8.75 8.71 5.26
N LEU A 221 -10.02 8.78 5.70
CA LEU A 221 -10.89 7.62 5.87
C LEU A 221 -11.06 6.79 4.59
N GLN A 222 -11.16 7.45 3.43
CA GLN A 222 -11.35 6.77 2.16
C GLN A 222 -10.11 5.95 1.77
N ALA A 223 -8.91 6.51 1.95
CA ALA A 223 -7.67 5.80 1.68
C ALA A 223 -7.46 4.65 2.66
N ALA A 224 -7.81 4.85 3.95
CA ALA A 224 -7.79 3.80 4.96
C ALA A 224 -8.69 2.62 4.56
N GLN A 225 -9.95 2.89 4.20
CA GLN A 225 -10.92 1.87 3.78
C GLN A 225 -10.52 1.17 2.48
N ALA A 226 -9.98 1.90 1.50
CA ALA A 226 -9.47 1.33 0.27
C ALA A 226 -8.29 0.39 0.52
N LEU A 227 -7.33 0.79 1.36
CA LEU A 227 -6.20 -0.05 1.74
C LEU A 227 -6.64 -1.29 2.52
N GLU A 228 -7.60 -1.16 3.44
CA GLU A 228 -8.19 -2.30 4.15
C GLU A 228 -8.84 -3.31 3.19
N ALA A 229 -9.70 -2.84 2.28
CA ALA A 229 -10.40 -3.69 1.32
C ALA A 229 -9.43 -4.33 0.31
N TYR A 230 -8.39 -3.61 -0.10
CA TYR A 230 -7.36 -4.14 -0.99
C TYR A 230 -6.51 -5.22 -0.31
N LEU A 231 -6.20 -5.06 0.98
CA LEU A 231 -5.57 -6.12 1.79
C LEU A 231 -6.44 -7.38 1.88
N ASP A 232 -7.76 -7.24 1.99
CA ASP A 232 -8.67 -8.39 2.02
C ASP A 232 -8.64 -9.14 0.69
N VAL A 233 -8.73 -8.43 -0.43
CA VAL A 233 -8.61 -9.02 -1.78
C VAL A 233 -7.25 -9.72 -1.92
N PHE A 234 -6.15 -9.06 -1.56
CA PHE A 234 -4.82 -9.67 -1.60
C PHE A 234 -4.76 -10.96 -0.76
N THR A 235 -5.29 -10.92 0.45
CA THR A 235 -5.30 -12.08 1.36
C THR A 235 -6.13 -13.22 0.79
N HIS A 236 -7.32 -12.92 0.25
CA HIS A 236 -8.19 -13.90 -0.40
C HIS A 236 -7.46 -14.58 -1.57
N HIS A 237 -6.92 -13.81 -2.51
CA HIS A 237 -6.19 -14.34 -3.65
C HIS A 237 -4.96 -15.15 -3.24
N TYR A 238 -4.22 -14.69 -2.22
CA TYR A 238 -3.06 -15.43 -1.69
C TYR A 238 -3.45 -16.79 -1.12
N LEU A 239 -4.56 -16.85 -0.36
CA LEU A 239 -5.07 -18.10 0.22
C LEU A 239 -5.62 -19.04 -0.85
N GLN A 240 -6.39 -18.54 -1.82
CA GLN A 240 -6.87 -19.34 -2.95
C GLN A 240 -5.70 -19.93 -3.75
N ALA A 241 -4.67 -19.12 -4.04
CA ALA A 241 -3.46 -19.61 -4.70
C ALA A 241 -2.74 -20.69 -3.88
N LYS A 242 -2.67 -20.52 -2.55
CA LYS A 242 -2.06 -21.50 -1.64
C LYS A 242 -2.83 -22.82 -1.63
N HIS A 243 -4.15 -22.76 -1.73
CA HIS A 243 -5.04 -23.93 -1.74
C HIS A 243 -5.31 -24.47 -3.15
N GLN A 244 -4.74 -23.85 -4.19
CA GLN A 244 -4.95 -24.21 -5.61
C GLN A 244 -6.42 -24.11 -6.02
N LEU A 245 -7.13 -23.13 -5.47
CA LEU A 245 -8.53 -22.85 -5.78
C LEU A 245 -8.64 -21.63 -6.71
N PRO A 246 -9.68 -21.55 -7.56
CA PRO A 246 -9.92 -20.35 -8.36
C PRO A 246 -10.42 -19.19 -7.49
N VAL A 247 -10.34 -17.98 -8.04
CA VAL A 247 -10.92 -16.78 -7.43
C VAL A 247 -12.19 -16.40 -8.20
N ALA A 248 -13.28 -16.12 -7.48
CA ALA A 248 -14.50 -15.59 -8.04
C ALA A 248 -14.41 -14.05 -8.06
N ALA A 249 -14.56 -13.43 -9.22
CA ALA A 249 -14.39 -11.99 -9.36
C ALA A 249 -15.48 -11.17 -8.67
N ASP A 250 -16.62 -11.77 -8.36
CA ASP A 250 -17.83 -11.18 -7.78
C ASP A 250 -18.09 -11.60 -6.32
N ASP A 251 -17.08 -12.15 -5.64
CA ASP A 251 -17.21 -12.45 -4.22
C ASP A 251 -17.38 -11.18 -3.36
N ALA A 252 -17.78 -11.38 -2.10
CA ALA A 252 -18.01 -10.27 -1.17
C ALA A 252 -16.79 -9.36 -0.97
N THR A 253 -15.57 -9.91 -1.07
CA THR A 253 -14.33 -9.15 -0.89
C THR A 253 -14.06 -8.22 -2.07
N HIS A 254 -14.29 -8.70 -3.30
CA HIS A 254 -14.21 -7.87 -4.51
C HIS A 254 -15.31 -6.82 -4.59
N LEU A 255 -16.54 -7.18 -4.23
CA LEU A 255 -17.66 -6.23 -4.18
C LEU A 255 -17.41 -5.13 -3.16
N ARG A 256 -16.84 -5.45 -2.00
CA ARG A 256 -16.42 -4.45 -1.00
C ARG A 256 -15.38 -3.48 -1.58
N LEU A 257 -14.34 -4.00 -2.24
CA LEU A 257 -13.30 -3.16 -2.84
C LEU A 257 -13.87 -2.23 -3.91
N ARG A 258 -14.75 -2.73 -4.78
CA ARG A 258 -15.47 -1.91 -5.76
C ARG A 258 -16.32 -0.84 -5.09
N GLY A 259 -17.10 -1.20 -4.08
CA GLY A 259 -17.91 -0.23 -3.32
C GLY A 259 -17.09 0.92 -2.73
N VAL A 260 -15.92 0.65 -2.14
CA VAL A 260 -15.08 1.71 -1.55
C VAL A 260 -14.26 2.49 -2.59
N THR A 261 -14.15 1.99 -3.82
CA THR A 261 -13.42 2.64 -4.93
C THR A 261 -14.35 3.45 -5.86
N GLU A 262 -15.56 2.97 -6.12
CA GLU A 262 -16.54 3.60 -7.03
C GLU A 262 -17.39 4.70 -6.38
N THR A 263 -17.62 4.66 -5.07
CA THR A 263 -18.53 5.57 -4.33
C THR A 263 -18.21 7.08 -4.41
N HIS A 264 -17.21 7.50 -5.18
CA HIS A 264 -16.80 8.91 -5.26
C HIS A 264 -16.42 9.46 -6.65
N GLU A 265 -16.68 8.75 -7.76
CA GLU A 265 -16.64 9.40 -9.10
C GLU A 265 -17.85 10.31 -9.38
N ALA A 266 -18.88 10.29 -8.53
CA ALA A 266 -20.11 11.08 -8.71
C ALA A 266 -20.37 12.08 -7.57
N ALA A 267 -19.81 13.27 -7.70
CA ALA A 267 -20.47 14.50 -7.22
C ALA A 267 -20.05 15.67 -8.12
N PRO A 268 -20.84 16.05 -9.15
CA PRO A 268 -20.64 17.32 -9.82
C PRO A 268 -20.93 18.45 -8.80
N GLU A 269 -19.99 19.40 -8.69
CA GLU A 269 -20.14 20.63 -7.92
C GLU A 269 -21.47 21.31 -8.35
N PRO A 270 -22.40 21.63 -7.44
CA PRO A 270 -23.60 22.35 -7.84
C PRO A 270 -23.18 23.69 -8.47
N PRO A 271 -23.80 24.12 -9.57
CA PRO A 271 -23.44 25.37 -10.21
C PRO A 271 -23.59 26.50 -9.17
N ARG A 272 -22.51 27.26 -8.97
CA ARG A 272 -22.49 28.43 -8.09
C ARG A 272 -23.59 29.38 -8.56
N GLY A 273 -24.73 29.34 -7.87
CA GLY A 273 -25.84 30.24 -8.12
C GLY A 273 -25.36 31.68 -7.98
N ARG A 274 -25.53 32.46 -9.05
CA ARG A 274 -25.24 33.89 -9.03
C ARG A 274 -25.99 34.54 -7.87
N CYS A 275 -25.24 35.20 -7.00
CA CYS A 275 -25.80 36.07 -5.97
C CYS A 275 -26.58 37.20 -6.69
N VAL A 276 -27.90 37.18 -6.60
CA VAL A 276 -28.76 38.28 -7.06
C VAL A 276 -28.76 39.33 -5.93
N PRO A 277 -28.41 40.61 -6.19
CA PRO A 277 -28.46 41.63 -5.16
C PRO A 277 -29.92 41.94 -4.81
N LEU A 278 -30.22 41.97 -3.51
CA LEU A 278 -31.50 42.45 -2.96
C LEU A 278 -31.69 43.95 -3.28
N PRO A 279 -32.89 44.38 -3.70
CA PRO A 279 -33.19 45.79 -3.89
C PRO A 279 -33.34 46.50 -2.53
N ARG A 280 -32.95 47.79 -2.52
CA ARG A 280 -32.98 48.70 -1.37
C ARG A 280 -34.39 49.08 -0.95
#